data_AF-A0A1M6P5D0-F1
#
_entry.id   AF-A0A1M6P5D0-F1
#
_cell.length_a   1.000
_cell.length_b   1.000
_cell.length_c   1.000
_cell.angle_alpha   90.00
_cell.angle_beta   90.00
_cell.angle_gamma   90.00
#
_symmetry.space_group_name_H-M   'P 1'
#
loop_
_entity.id
_entity.type
_entity.pdbx_description
1 polymer ?
#
loop_
_entity_poly.entity_id
_entity_poly.type
_entity_poly.pdbx_seq_one_letter_code
_entity_poly.pdbx_strand_id
1 'polypeptide(L)'
;MKTVLRYILACNYSFARRWVNPKYGGDVMWTTVHGFLTPISFIAAGIFVFFIGITGIKDYSNSSWPYILGLAMVMLPIGYGLRKPTKNAIFKWGIEKEFKSLSKKQRRKRNTVAFLFFFFGFYLFMYLGIKYIAP
;
A
#
# COMPACT_ATOMS: atom_id res chain seq x y z
N MET A 1 -8.18 2.84 -14.87
CA MET A 1 -7.83 2.94 -13.43
C MET A 1 -8.73 2.13 -12.49
N LYS A 2 -10.06 2.30 -12.52
CA LYS A 2 -10.99 1.61 -11.59
C LYS A 2 -10.83 0.07 -11.58
N THR A 3 -10.67 -0.56 -12.74
CA THR A 3 -10.51 -2.02 -12.87
C THR A 3 -9.21 -2.53 -12.24
N VAL A 4 -8.10 -1.80 -12.43
CA VAL A 4 -6.78 -2.15 -11.87
C VAL A 4 -6.78 -2.01 -10.35
N LEU A 5 -7.28 -0.90 -9.82
CA LEU A 5 -7.38 -0.68 -8.37
C LEU A 5 -8.28 -1.71 -7.71
N ARG A 6 -9.45 -2.02 -8.31
CA ARG A 6 -10.31 -3.09 -7.82
C ARG A 6 -9.59 -4.43 -7.80
N TYR A 7 -8.87 -4.77 -8.88
CA TYR A 7 -8.16 -6.04 -8.97
C TYR A 7 -7.07 -6.17 -7.90
N ILE A 8 -6.25 -5.13 -7.72
CA ILE A 8 -5.19 -5.11 -6.70
C ILE A 8 -5.79 -5.18 -5.29
N LEU A 9 -6.88 -4.46 -5.03
CA LEU A 9 -7.61 -4.52 -3.76
C LEU A 9 -8.18 -5.93 -3.51
N ALA A 10 -8.73 -6.58 -4.53
CA ALA A 10 -9.21 -7.96 -4.45
C ALA A 10 -8.08 -8.98 -4.22
N CYS A 11 -6.89 -8.71 -4.76
CA CYS A 11 -5.69 -9.49 -4.48
C CYS A 11 -5.27 -9.36 -3.02
N ASN A 12 -5.27 -8.15 -2.46
CA ASN A 12 -4.98 -7.91 -1.05
C ASN A 12 -6.02 -8.56 -0.13
N TYR A 13 -7.30 -8.59 -0.53
CA TYR A 13 -8.33 -9.32 0.21
C TYR A 13 -8.07 -10.83 0.24
N SER A 14 -7.72 -11.40 -0.93
CA SER A 14 -7.34 -12.83 -1.03
C SER A 14 -6.11 -13.16 -0.19
N PHE A 15 -5.13 -12.24 -0.15
CA PHE A 15 -3.95 -12.36 0.70
C PHE A 15 -4.34 -12.34 2.18
N ALA A 16 -5.10 -11.34 2.63
CA ALA A 16 -5.58 -11.23 4.01
C ALA A 16 -6.36 -12.49 4.45
N ARG A 17 -7.26 -13.01 3.61
CA ARG A 17 -8.01 -14.25 3.90
C ARG A 17 -7.14 -15.50 4.06
N ARG A 18 -5.92 -15.52 3.52
CA ARG A 18 -4.98 -16.64 3.68
C ARG A 18 -4.18 -16.55 4.97
N TRP A 19 -3.80 -15.34 5.36
CA TRP A 19 -2.85 -15.12 6.47
C TRP A 19 -3.52 -14.71 7.77
N VAL A 20 -4.71 -14.13 7.71
CA VAL A 20 -5.49 -13.72 8.87
C VAL A 20 -6.47 -14.82 9.21
N ASN A 21 -6.46 -15.26 10.48
CA ASN A 21 -7.44 -16.18 11.01
C ASN A 21 -8.47 -15.44 11.89
N PRO A 22 -9.72 -15.26 11.42
CA PRO A 22 -10.76 -14.59 12.21
C PRO A 22 -11.09 -15.30 13.53
N LYS A 23 -10.89 -16.62 13.61
CA LYS A 23 -11.16 -17.41 14.83
C LYS A 23 -10.29 -16.96 16.01
N TYR A 24 -9.10 -16.41 15.73
CA TYR A 24 -8.16 -15.92 16.75
C TYR A 24 -8.17 -14.38 16.83
N GLY A 25 -9.28 -13.74 16.49
CA GLY A 25 -9.43 -12.28 16.57
C GLY A 25 -8.81 -11.49 15.40
N GLY A 26 -8.37 -12.17 14.33
CA GLY A 26 -7.80 -11.51 13.17
C GLY A 26 -8.84 -10.77 12.32
N ASP A 27 -8.61 -9.49 12.03
CA ASP A 27 -9.50 -8.69 11.17
C ASP A 27 -9.02 -8.66 9.71
N VAL A 28 -9.67 -9.49 8.87
CA VAL A 28 -9.42 -9.56 7.42
C VAL A 28 -9.63 -8.21 6.74
N MET A 29 -10.64 -7.45 7.17
CA MET A 29 -10.97 -6.17 6.55
C MET A 29 -9.87 -5.16 6.83
N TRP A 30 -9.43 -5.07 8.09
CA TRP A 30 -8.31 -4.22 8.48
C TRP A 30 -7.03 -4.58 7.74
N THR A 31 -6.66 -5.86 7.71
CA THR A 31 -5.46 -6.31 7.00
C THR A 31 -5.56 -6.09 5.50
N THR A 32 -6.74 -6.24 4.89
CA THR A 32 -6.95 -5.94 3.47
C THR A 32 -6.70 -4.46 3.19
N VAL A 33 -7.29 -3.58 4.00
CA VAL A 33 -7.18 -2.12 3.81
C VAL A 33 -5.73 -1.67 3.99
N HIS A 34 -5.04 -2.12 5.05
CA HIS A 34 -3.63 -1.76 5.26
C HIS A 34 -2.70 -2.40 4.24
N GLY A 35 -2.90 -3.69 3.90
CA GLY A 35 -2.13 -4.35 2.85
C GLY A 35 -2.24 -3.66 1.50
N PHE A 36 -3.40 -3.05 1.20
CA PHE A 36 -3.61 -2.27 0.00
C PHE A 36 -3.02 -0.85 0.08
N LEU A 37 -3.21 -0.13 1.20
CA LEU A 37 -2.81 1.28 1.34
C LEU A 37 -1.32 1.47 1.65
N THR A 38 -0.66 0.52 2.32
CA THR A 38 0.76 0.59 2.66
C THR A 38 1.65 0.71 1.42
N PRO A 39 1.58 -0.17 0.40
CA PRO A 39 2.36 0.00 -0.83
C PRO A 39 2.05 1.29 -1.58
N ILE A 40 0.80 1.76 -1.57
CA ILE A 40 0.45 3.07 -2.16
C ILE A 40 1.16 4.19 -1.38
N SER A 41 1.23 4.08 -0.06
CA SER A 41 1.95 5.02 0.79
C SER A 41 3.45 5.01 0.51
N PHE A 42 4.06 3.84 0.29
CA PHE A 42 5.47 3.74 -0.13
C PHE A 42 5.71 4.39 -1.49
N ILE A 43 4.85 4.15 -2.48
CA ILE A 43 4.96 4.79 -3.80
C ILE A 43 4.89 6.31 -3.66
N ALA A 44 3.91 6.82 -2.91
CA ALA A 44 3.75 8.26 -2.68
C ALA A 44 4.94 8.87 -1.93
N ALA A 45 5.44 8.19 -0.90
CA ALA A 45 6.65 8.56 -0.18
C ALA A 45 7.88 8.59 -1.09
N GLY A 46 8.03 7.61 -1.99
CA GLY A 46 9.12 7.57 -2.97
C GLY A 46 9.05 8.76 -3.94
N ILE A 47 7.85 9.09 -4.43
CA ILE A 47 7.64 10.26 -5.29
C ILE A 47 7.97 11.56 -4.54
N PHE A 48 7.57 11.67 -3.27
CA PHE A 48 7.91 12.82 -2.43
C PHE A 48 9.43 12.99 -2.29
N VAL A 49 10.13 11.90 -1.99
CA VAL A 49 11.60 11.88 -1.91
C VAL A 49 12.26 12.29 -3.23
N PHE A 50 11.75 11.80 -4.36
CA PHE A 50 12.22 12.20 -5.68
C PHE A 50 12.13 13.72 -5.87
N PHE A 51 11.00 14.34 -5.52
CA PHE A 51 10.82 15.79 -5.65
C PHE A 51 11.77 16.59 -4.75
N ILE A 52 11.97 16.16 -3.50
CA ILE A 52 12.94 16.79 -2.60
C ILE A 52 14.35 16.73 -3.18
N GLY A 53 14.74 15.56 -3.71
CA GLY A 53 16.07 15.36 -4.29
C GLY A 53 16.35 16.27 -5.49
N ILE A 54 15.41 16.36 -6.43
CA ILE A 54 15.61 17.14 -7.66
C ILE A 54 15.51 18.65 -7.45
N THR A 55 14.83 19.11 -6.39
CA THR A 55 14.66 20.54 -6.09
C THR A 55 15.80 21.12 -5.27
N GLY A 56 16.73 20.29 -4.79
CA GLY A 56 17.83 20.74 -3.92
C GLY A 56 17.38 21.14 -2.52
N ILE A 57 16.10 20.97 -2.16
CA ILE A 57 15.58 21.23 -0.80
C ILE A 57 16.37 20.46 0.25
N LYS A 58 16.95 19.32 -0.14
CA LYS A 58 17.76 18.51 0.76
C LYS A 58 18.99 19.24 1.33
N ASP A 59 19.52 20.20 0.59
CA ASP A 59 20.74 20.91 0.94
C ASP A 59 20.47 22.11 1.88
N TYR A 60 19.19 22.43 2.13
CA TYR A 60 18.77 23.55 2.99
C TYR A 60 18.63 23.18 4.47
N SER A 61 18.65 21.89 4.84
CA SER A 61 18.49 21.43 6.21
C SER A 61 19.48 20.31 6.55
N ASN A 62 20.40 20.60 7.48
CA ASN A 62 21.29 19.61 8.09
C ASN A 62 20.57 18.63 9.04
N SER A 63 19.24 18.79 9.22
CA SER A 63 18.43 17.92 10.06
C SER A 63 17.55 16.98 9.23
N SER A 64 17.41 15.74 9.69
CA SER A 64 16.52 14.74 9.07
C SER A 64 15.02 14.97 9.36
N TRP A 65 14.69 15.88 10.29
CA TRP A 65 13.31 16.12 10.75
C TRP A 65 12.33 16.59 9.67
N PRO A 66 12.68 17.55 8.77
CA PRO A 66 11.78 17.99 7.72
C PRO A 66 11.36 16.86 6.76
N TYR A 67 12.26 15.92 6.47
CA TYR A 67 11.94 14.76 5.64
C TYR A 67 11.01 13.79 6.35
N ILE A 68 11.24 13.54 7.65
CA ILE A 68 10.36 12.67 8.46
C ILE A 68 8.95 13.28 8.54
N LEU A 69 8.84 14.59 8.80
CA LEU A 69 7.56 15.29 8.85
C LEU A 69 6.88 15.31 7.48
N GLY A 70 7.62 15.56 6.41
CA GLY A 70 7.12 15.50 5.04
C GLY A 70 6.61 14.12 4.64
N LEU A 71 7.36 13.06 4.96
CA LEU A 71 6.94 11.67 4.76
C LEU A 71 5.68 11.36 5.56
N ALA A 72 5.60 11.79 6.82
CA ALA A 72 4.39 11.64 7.64
C ALA A 72 3.19 12.36 7.01
N MET A 73 3.37 13.59 6.53
CA MET A 73 2.32 14.37 5.86
C MET A 73 1.82 13.70 4.57
N VAL A 74 2.65 12.91 3.88
CA VAL A 74 2.24 12.16 2.68
C VAL A 74 1.61 10.81 3.04
N MET A 75 2.21 10.06 3.96
CA MET A 75 1.79 8.69 4.27
C MET A 75 0.54 8.64 5.16
N LEU A 76 0.37 9.55 6.12
CA LEU A 76 -0.76 9.53 7.05
C LEU A 76 -2.12 9.75 6.36
N PRO A 77 -2.30 10.72 5.45
CA PRO A 77 -3.56 10.89 4.73
C PRO A 77 -3.93 9.66 3.89
N ILE A 78 -2.94 8.97 3.33
CA ILE A 78 -3.17 7.73 2.57
C ILE A 78 -3.57 6.60 3.52
N GLY A 79 -2.79 6.36 4.57
CA GLY A 79 -3.02 5.26 5.51
C GLY A 79 -4.32 5.39 6.31
N TYR A 80 -4.66 6.61 6.76
CA TYR A 80 -5.84 6.86 7.60
C TYR A 80 -7.01 7.45 6.81
N GLY A 81 -6.77 8.46 5.96
CA GLY A 81 -7.82 9.15 5.22
C GLY A 81 -8.52 8.27 4.19
N LEU A 82 -7.79 7.35 3.54
CA LEU A 82 -8.37 6.43 2.55
C LEU A 82 -8.90 5.13 3.15
N ARG A 83 -8.81 4.94 4.47
CA ARG A 83 -9.29 3.71 5.14
C ARG A 83 -10.78 3.47 4.90
N LYS A 84 -11.62 4.47 5.19
CA LYS A 84 -13.09 4.38 5.03
C LYS A 84 -13.51 4.23 3.56
N PRO A 85 -12.98 5.03 2.61
CA PRO A 85 -13.22 4.81 1.18
C PRO A 85 -12.83 3.41 0.70
N THR A 86 -11.66 2.90 1.10
CA THR A 86 -11.17 1.58 0.68
C THR A 86 -12.06 0.47 1.23
N LYS A 87 -12.45 0.55 2.51
CA LYS A 87 -13.40 -0.38 3.12
C LYS A 87 -14.73 -0.37 2.36
N ASN A 88 -15.28 0.81 2.04
CA ASN A 88 -16.51 0.92 1.27
C ASN A 88 -16.37 0.34 -0.15
N ALA A 89 -15.21 0.49 -0.79
CA ALA A 89 -14.94 -0.08 -2.10
C ALA A 89 -14.95 -1.61 -2.09
N ILE A 90 -14.44 -2.26 -1.04
CA ILE A 90 -14.48 -3.73 -0.89
C ILE A 90 -15.92 -4.24 -0.96
N PHE A 91 -16.84 -3.59 -0.24
CA PHE A 91 -18.26 -3.94 -0.26
C PHE A 91 -18.92 -3.59 -1.60
N LYS A 92 -18.78 -2.35 -2.06
CA LYS A 92 -19.44 -1.84 -3.28
C LYS A 92 -19.00 -2.59 -4.53
N TRP A 93 -17.76 -3.08 -4.58
CA TRP A 93 -17.23 -3.84 -5.72
C TRP A 93 -17.40 -5.35 -5.57
N GLY A 94 -18.08 -5.82 -4.52
CA GLY A 94 -18.40 -7.24 -4.33
C GLY A 94 -17.18 -8.14 -4.15
N ILE A 95 -16.05 -7.61 -3.65
CA ILE A 95 -14.77 -8.34 -3.58
C ILE A 95 -14.88 -9.61 -2.72
N GLU A 96 -15.64 -9.56 -1.61
CA GLU A 96 -15.86 -10.74 -0.77
C GLU A 96 -16.62 -11.84 -1.53
N LYS A 97 -17.67 -11.48 -2.27
CA LYS A 97 -18.47 -12.44 -3.06
C LYS A 97 -17.59 -13.06 -4.15
N GLU A 98 -16.81 -12.23 -4.82
CA GLU A 98 -15.85 -12.67 -5.84
C GLU A 98 -14.81 -13.63 -5.27
N PHE A 99 -14.27 -13.39 -4.07
CA PHE A 99 -13.30 -14.29 -3.45
C PHE A 99 -13.86 -15.71 -3.22
N LYS A 100 -15.14 -15.82 -2.83
CA LYS A 100 -15.81 -17.09 -2.57
C LYS A 100 -15.91 -17.95 -3.84
N SER A 101 -16.07 -17.36 -5.01
CA SER A 101 -16.15 -18.08 -6.29
C SER A 101 -14.80 -18.49 -6.89
N LEU A 102 -13.67 -18.10 -6.29
CA LEU A 102 -12.34 -18.43 -6.82
C LEU A 102 -11.87 -19.84 -6.47
N SER A 103 -11.19 -20.49 -7.41
CA SER A 103 -10.46 -21.73 -7.16
C SER A 103 -9.17 -21.49 -6.35
N LYS A 104 -8.62 -22.57 -5.76
CA LYS A 104 -7.36 -22.52 -5.00
C LYS A 104 -6.19 -21.97 -5.83
N LYS A 105 -6.11 -22.34 -7.13
CA LYS A 105 -5.09 -21.84 -8.07
C LYS A 105 -5.23 -20.34 -8.30
N GLN A 106 -6.45 -19.85 -8.52
CA GLN A 106 -6.73 -18.42 -8.71
C GLN A 106 -6.39 -17.61 -7.45
N ARG A 107 -6.77 -18.10 -6.26
CA ARG A 107 -6.42 -17.45 -4.98
C ARG A 107 -4.91 -17.36 -4.78
N ARG A 108 -4.15 -18.42 -5.09
CA ARG A 108 -2.67 -18.38 -5.02
C ARG A 108 -2.09 -17.30 -5.94
N LYS A 109 -2.54 -17.23 -7.21
CA LYS A 109 -2.09 -16.20 -8.16
C LYS A 109 -2.35 -14.79 -7.61
N ARG A 110 -3.55 -14.55 -7.07
CA ARG A 110 -3.90 -13.25 -6.45
C ARG A 110 -3.01 -12.91 -5.26
N ASN A 111 -2.69 -13.89 -4.42
CA ASN A 111 -1.81 -13.68 -3.28
C ASN A 111 -0.39 -13.32 -3.72
N THR A 112 0.12 -13.94 -4.79
CA THR A 112 1.40 -13.55 -5.40
C THR A 112 1.36 -12.11 -5.91
N VAL A 113 0.28 -11.70 -6.57
CA VAL A 113 0.13 -10.30 -7.04
C VAL A 113 0.12 -9.32 -5.87
N ALA A 114 -0.60 -9.62 -4.78
CA ALA A 114 -0.60 -8.77 -3.59
C ALA A 114 0.79 -8.65 -2.96
N PHE A 115 1.53 -9.77 -2.88
CA PHE A 115 2.90 -9.79 -2.40
C PHE A 115 3.83 -8.95 -3.29
N LEU A 116 3.78 -9.13 -4.61
CA LEU A 116 4.56 -8.35 -5.55
C LEU A 116 4.23 -6.86 -5.51
N PHE A 117 2.95 -6.50 -5.35
CA PHE A 117 2.53 -5.11 -5.22
C PHE A 117 3.11 -4.46 -3.95
N PHE A 118 3.11 -5.18 -2.82
CA PHE A 118 3.73 -4.73 -1.58
C PHE A 118 5.23 -4.43 -1.79
N PHE A 119 5.96 -5.42 -2.30
CA PHE A 119 7.41 -5.31 -2.49
C PHE A 119 7.79 -4.31 -3.58
N PHE A 120 6.98 -4.15 -4.62
CA PHE A 120 7.18 -3.12 -5.63
C PHE A 120 7.14 -1.72 -5.02
N GLY A 121 6.11 -1.42 -4.22
CA GLY A 121 6.00 -0.13 -3.55
C GLY A 121 7.16 0.09 -2.59
N PHE A 122 7.49 -0.92 -1.78
CA PHE A 122 8.62 -0.86 -0.84
C PHE A 122 9.96 -0.65 -1.55
N TYR A 123 10.25 -1.42 -2.60
CA TYR A 123 11.46 -1.30 -3.39
C TYR A 123 11.60 0.09 -4.02
N LEU A 124 10.52 0.61 -4.62
CA LEU A 124 10.52 1.93 -5.23
C LEU A 124 10.86 3.02 -4.20
N PHE A 125 10.26 2.95 -3.01
CA PHE A 125 10.58 3.88 -1.93
C PHE A 125 12.05 3.81 -1.52
N MET A 126 12.58 2.61 -1.28
CA MET A 126 13.98 2.43 -0.89
C MET A 126 14.95 2.89 -1.99
N TYR A 127 14.68 2.54 -3.24
CA TYR A 127 15.50 2.94 -4.39
C TYR A 127 15.57 4.47 -4.53
N LEU A 128 14.42 5.15 -4.46
CA LEU A 128 14.37 6.61 -4.54
C LEU A 128 15.00 7.27 -3.30
N GLY A 129 14.78 6.71 -2.11
CA GLY A 129 15.46 7.07 -0.87
C GLY A 129 16.97 7.11 -1.01
N ILE A 130 17.55 6.00 -1.45
CA ILE A 130 19.00 5.86 -1.63
C ILE A 130 19.49 6.81 -2.72
N LYS A 131 18.81 6.87 -3.88
CA LYS A 131 19.30 7.64 -5.02
C LYS A 131 19.31 9.16 -4.78
N TYR A 132 18.35 9.68 -4.02
CA TYR A 132 18.10 11.12 -3.95
C TYR A 132 18.40 11.75 -2.58
N ILE A 133 18.34 10.97 -1.50
CA ILE A 133 18.54 11.47 -0.13
C ILE A 133 19.77 10.88 0.55
N ALA A 134 20.13 9.62 0.30
CA ALA A 134 21.33 9.06 0.91
C ALA A 134 22.59 9.82 0.47
N PRO A 135 23.60 9.96 1.35
CA PRO A 135 24.84 10.66 1.07
C PRO A 135 25.66 10.02 -0.05
#